data_AF-R5LKN8-F1
#
_entry.id   AF-R5LKN8-F1
#
_cell.length_a   1.000
_cell.length_b   1.000
_cell.length_c   1.000
_cell.angle_alpha   90.00
_cell.angle_beta   90.00
_cell.angle_gamma   90.00
#
_symmetry.space_group_name_H-M   'P 1'
#
loop_
_entity.id
_entity.type
_entity.pdbx_description
1 polymer ?
#
loop_
_entity_poly.entity_id
_entity_poly.type
_entity_poly.pdbx_seq_one_letter_code
_entity_poly.pdbx_strand_id
1 'polypeptide(L)'
;MNNKRKLTNVIIVVLVLIVAFSIIGTGIFLHNKNRENREKQNRENEKVLVKKITDSYSKYVKVKEGSFLYKLDNGKYAKVIKLDKEKELTLEDIKIDKNTKYFLIKELGYYVKYQDVIKIDGLSSKDMRYKNYLPFNFNIVTKEKSTLYQNGEAIYEVFYSLDLAVIEKDDNGYVVEFNDEEFLIKNEDILSTHDVVNTTLNETSSVPVTVYHFIYLDGDTSCGESICHSEGQIREQFNYLKDNNYFTLTTTELGKFIDGKIRLPEKSILITIDDGARAWNFVPILNEYKINATLFLVSSWYDLEQFESPYLEIASHTHDLHWPGRCPGGQGSPLKCLDKNVLLEDLRKSREKLSGTKAFCFPFYEYNDYAISVLKEAGFEMAFIGGGRRVTRGIDKFKIPRIPISSGTDLNTYIRYVS
;
A
#
# COMPACT_ATOMS: atom_id res chain seq x y z
N MET A 1 -69.89 -79.38 -30.08
CA MET A 1 -69.45 -78.00 -30.43
C MET A 1 -69.22 -77.05 -29.23
N ASN A 2 -69.44 -77.44 -27.97
CA ASN A 2 -69.39 -76.50 -26.83
C ASN A 2 -68.04 -76.41 -26.07
N ASN A 3 -67.17 -77.42 -26.15
CA ASN A 3 -65.86 -77.40 -25.45
C ASN A 3 -64.76 -76.59 -26.19
N LYS A 4 -64.83 -76.47 -27.53
CA LYS A 4 -63.87 -75.66 -28.29
C LYS A 4 -64.00 -74.16 -27.97
N ARG A 5 -65.23 -73.61 -27.92
CA ARG A 5 -65.49 -72.19 -27.61
C ARG A 5 -65.05 -71.77 -26.20
N LYS A 6 -65.24 -72.62 -25.17
CA LYS A 6 -64.74 -72.36 -23.81
C LYS A 6 -63.20 -72.34 -23.76
N LEU A 7 -62.54 -73.28 -24.43
CA LEU A 7 -61.08 -73.32 -24.51
C LEU A 7 -60.54 -72.08 -25.25
N THR A 8 -61.18 -71.64 -26.34
CA THR A 8 -60.81 -70.43 -27.08
C THR A 8 -60.94 -69.16 -26.22
N ASN A 9 -62.03 -69.02 -25.44
CA ASN A 9 -62.21 -67.85 -24.57
C ASN A 9 -61.21 -67.82 -23.41
N VAL A 10 -60.86 -68.97 -22.81
CA VAL A 10 -59.82 -69.05 -21.78
C VAL A 10 -58.45 -68.68 -22.36
N ILE A 11 -58.13 -69.18 -23.56
CA ILE A 11 -56.88 -68.83 -24.26
C ILE A 11 -56.81 -67.33 -24.56
N ILE A 12 -57.91 -66.71 -24.98
CA ILE A 12 -57.99 -65.26 -25.23
C ILE A 12 -57.78 -64.46 -23.93
N VAL A 13 -58.42 -64.85 -22.82
CA VAL A 13 -58.25 -64.18 -21.53
C VAL A 13 -56.80 -64.30 -21.02
N VAL A 14 -56.19 -65.48 -21.16
CA VAL A 14 -54.79 -65.70 -20.79
C VAL A 14 -53.86 -64.87 -21.68
N LEU A 15 -54.11 -64.78 -22.99
CA LEU A 15 -53.36 -63.92 -23.91
C LEU A 15 -53.48 -62.44 -23.54
N VAL A 16 -54.68 -61.96 -23.22
CA VAL A 16 -54.92 -60.59 -22.78
C VAL A 16 -54.18 -60.28 -21.48
N LEU A 17 -54.19 -61.21 -20.52
CA LEU A 17 -53.43 -61.08 -19.28
C LEU A 17 -51.92 -61.06 -19.52
N ILE A 18 -51.39 -61.93 -20.38
CA ILE A 18 -49.96 -61.94 -20.76
C ILE A 18 -49.57 -60.62 -21.41
N VAL A 19 -50.39 -60.09 -22.31
CA VAL A 19 -50.16 -58.79 -22.95
C VAL A 19 -50.23 -57.67 -21.92
N ALA A 20 -51.20 -57.68 -21.00
CA ALA A 20 -51.31 -56.69 -19.93
C ALA A 20 -50.10 -56.72 -18.98
N PHE A 21 -49.65 -57.90 -18.54
CA PHE A 21 -48.44 -58.07 -17.72
C PHE A 21 -47.17 -57.65 -18.47
N SER A 22 -47.10 -57.93 -19.78
CA SER A 22 -45.99 -57.49 -20.64
C SER A 22 -45.95 -55.96 -20.77
N ILE A 23 -47.10 -55.30 -20.96
CA ILE A 23 -47.20 -53.84 -21.01
C ILE A 23 -46.82 -53.21 -19.67
N ILE A 24 -47.33 -53.74 -18.55
CA ILE A 24 -46.99 -53.27 -17.20
C ILE A 24 -45.50 -53.47 -16.91
N GLY A 25 -44.95 -54.65 -17.22
CA GLY A 25 -43.53 -54.96 -17.06
C GLY A 25 -42.62 -54.06 -17.90
N THR A 26 -43.01 -53.79 -19.15
CA THR A 26 -42.31 -52.85 -20.04
C THR A 26 -42.39 -51.42 -19.52
N GLY A 27 -43.55 -51.00 -18.99
CA GLY A 27 -43.74 -49.70 -18.35
C GLY A 27 -42.85 -49.50 -17.12
N ILE A 28 -42.78 -50.49 -16.23
CA ILE A 28 -41.90 -50.47 -15.04
C ILE A 28 -40.43 -50.45 -15.46
N PHE A 29 -40.04 -51.26 -16.44
CA PHE A 29 -38.67 -51.29 -16.98
C PHE A 29 -38.27 -49.94 -17.59
N LEU A 30 -39.13 -49.33 -18.40
CA LEU A 30 -38.90 -48.01 -18.98
C LEU A 30 -38.84 -46.90 -17.92
N HIS A 31 -39.68 -46.98 -16.88
CA HIS A 31 -39.64 -46.04 -15.75
C HIS A 31 -38.31 -46.14 -14.98
N ASN A 32 -37.87 -47.36 -14.64
CA ASN A 32 -36.60 -47.59 -13.95
C ASN A 32 -35.40 -47.16 -14.80
N LYS A 33 -35.38 -47.50 -16.10
CA LYS A 33 -34.33 -47.07 -17.03
C LYS A 33 -34.28 -45.54 -17.18
N ASN A 34 -35.43 -44.87 -17.22
CA ASN A 34 -35.47 -43.40 -17.22
C ASN A 34 -34.98 -42.80 -15.90
N ARG A 35 -35.28 -43.44 -14.76
CA ARG A 35 -34.76 -43.01 -13.44
C ARG A 35 -33.24 -43.17 -13.38
N GLU A 36 -32.70 -44.30 -13.81
CA GLU A 36 -31.26 -44.55 -13.89
C GLU A 36 -30.55 -43.55 -14.81
N ASN A 37 -31.12 -43.25 -15.97
CA ASN A 37 -30.59 -42.23 -16.88
C ASN A 37 -30.56 -40.84 -16.24
N ARG A 38 -31.63 -40.44 -15.52
CA ARG A 38 -31.67 -39.18 -14.76
C ARG A 38 -30.63 -39.15 -13.64
N GLU A 39 -30.48 -40.23 -12.89
CA GLU A 39 -29.46 -40.34 -11.84
C GLU A 39 -28.04 -40.29 -12.40
N LYS A 40 -27.79 -40.90 -13.57
CA LYS A 40 -26.50 -40.82 -14.26
C LYS A 40 -26.22 -39.39 -14.72
N GLN A 41 -27.18 -38.74 -15.37
CA GLN A 41 -27.07 -37.35 -15.81
C GLN A 41 -26.85 -36.39 -14.63
N ASN A 42 -27.54 -36.60 -13.50
CA ASN A 42 -27.33 -35.82 -12.28
C ASN A 42 -25.91 -35.99 -11.73
N ARG A 43 -25.38 -37.23 -11.71
CA ARG A 43 -23.99 -37.50 -11.30
C ARG A 43 -22.96 -36.86 -12.23
N GLU A 44 -23.21 -36.84 -13.54
CA GLU A 44 -22.35 -36.15 -14.51
C GLU A 44 -22.38 -34.64 -14.31
N ASN A 45 -23.58 -34.05 -14.15
CA ASN A 45 -23.74 -32.63 -13.85
C ASN A 45 -23.05 -32.24 -12.53
N GLU A 46 -23.16 -33.08 -11.51
CA GLU A 46 -22.48 -32.90 -10.22
C GLU A 46 -20.96 -32.89 -10.39
N LYS A 47 -20.40 -33.85 -11.14
CA LYS A 47 -18.97 -33.89 -11.44
C LYS A 47 -18.50 -32.65 -12.19
N VAL A 48 -19.26 -32.19 -13.18
CA VAL A 48 -18.96 -30.97 -13.94
C VAL A 48 -18.99 -29.73 -13.03
N LEU A 49 -19.98 -29.63 -12.14
CA LEU A 49 -20.09 -28.53 -11.19
C LEU A 49 -18.92 -28.53 -10.19
N VAL A 50 -18.64 -29.66 -9.55
CA VAL A 50 -17.51 -29.80 -8.62
C VAL A 50 -16.20 -29.45 -9.32
N LYS A 51 -16.00 -29.95 -10.54
CA LYS A 51 -14.82 -29.59 -11.35
C LYS A 51 -14.73 -28.08 -11.58
N LYS A 52 -15.82 -27.40 -11.96
CA LYS A 52 -15.83 -25.93 -12.12
C LYS A 52 -15.47 -25.19 -10.84
N ILE A 53 -15.97 -25.64 -9.69
CA ILE A 53 -15.66 -25.03 -8.38
C ILE A 53 -14.17 -25.24 -8.06
N THR A 54 -13.66 -26.47 -8.20
CA THR A 54 -12.23 -26.80 -8.02
C THR A 54 -11.35 -26.00 -8.98
N ASP A 55 -11.77 -25.83 -10.23
CA ASP A 55 -11.05 -25.07 -11.24
C ASP A 55 -11.05 -23.55 -10.95
N SER A 56 -11.92 -23.06 -10.07
CA SER A 56 -11.92 -21.67 -9.59
C SER A 56 -11.16 -21.44 -8.28
N TYR A 57 -10.91 -22.49 -7.48
CA TYR A 57 -10.27 -22.37 -6.17
C TYR A 57 -8.74 -22.44 -6.22
N SER A 58 -8.08 -21.43 -5.69
CA SER A 58 -6.67 -21.44 -5.28
C SER A 58 -6.53 -20.68 -3.97
N LYS A 59 -5.42 -20.91 -3.25
CA LYS A 59 -5.14 -20.20 -1.98
C LYS A 59 -5.21 -18.68 -2.14
N TYR A 60 -4.70 -18.15 -3.25
CA TYR A 60 -4.79 -16.74 -3.61
C TYR A 60 -5.74 -16.59 -4.78
N VAL A 61 -6.62 -15.59 -4.72
CA VAL A 61 -7.55 -15.29 -5.80
C VAL A 61 -7.64 -13.80 -6.04
N LYS A 62 -7.99 -13.45 -7.27
CA LYS A 62 -8.45 -12.11 -7.64
C LYS A 62 -9.97 -12.13 -7.73
N VAL A 63 -10.63 -11.35 -6.89
CA VAL A 63 -12.08 -11.14 -6.93
C VAL A 63 -12.40 -10.07 -7.98
N LYS A 64 -13.38 -10.37 -8.83
CA LYS A 64 -13.77 -9.49 -9.95
C LYS A 64 -14.43 -8.21 -9.45
N GLU A 65 -14.22 -7.13 -10.19
CA GLU A 65 -14.98 -5.89 -10.05
C GLU A 65 -16.50 -6.14 -10.09
N GLY A 66 -17.26 -5.42 -9.26
CA GLY A 66 -18.71 -5.53 -9.12
C GLY A 66 -19.18 -6.71 -8.26
N SER A 67 -18.27 -7.56 -7.81
CA SER A 67 -18.60 -8.72 -6.96
C SER A 67 -18.97 -8.27 -5.54
N PHE A 68 -19.76 -9.11 -4.87
CA PHE A 68 -20.10 -8.90 -3.46
C PHE A 68 -19.32 -9.86 -2.56
N LEU A 69 -18.94 -9.36 -1.39
CA LEU A 69 -18.58 -10.18 -0.24
C LEU A 69 -19.80 -10.36 0.65
N TYR A 70 -19.85 -11.53 1.28
CA TYR A 70 -21.00 -12.02 2.00
C TYR A 70 -20.65 -12.33 3.45
N LYS A 71 -21.52 -11.96 4.38
CA LYS A 71 -21.46 -12.43 5.77
C LYS A 71 -22.43 -13.59 5.95
N LEU A 72 -21.98 -14.65 6.60
CA LEU A 72 -22.85 -15.76 6.97
C LEU A 72 -23.55 -15.43 8.30
N ASP A 73 -24.87 -15.24 8.25
CA ASP A 73 -25.69 -15.02 9.43
C ASP A 73 -26.88 -15.97 9.42
N ASN A 74 -27.05 -16.75 10.49
CA ASN A 74 -28.12 -17.74 10.65
C ASN A 74 -28.29 -18.67 9.42
N GLY A 75 -27.17 -19.11 8.84
CA GLY A 75 -27.14 -20.01 7.67
C GLY A 75 -27.45 -19.32 6.34
N LYS A 76 -27.64 -18.00 6.30
CA LYS A 76 -27.87 -17.22 5.08
C LYS A 76 -26.69 -16.31 4.79
N TYR A 77 -26.33 -16.22 3.51
CA TYR A 77 -25.28 -15.33 3.03
C TYR A 77 -25.88 -13.98 2.67
N ALA A 78 -25.64 -12.97 3.50
CA ALA A 78 -26.06 -11.59 3.27
C ALA A 78 -24.94 -10.80 2.57
N LYS A 79 -25.28 -9.99 1.56
CA LYS A 79 -24.32 -9.08 0.91
C LYS A 79 -23.95 -7.97 1.89
N VAL A 80 -22.66 -7.76 2.13
CA VAL A 80 -22.17 -6.77 3.10
C VAL A 80 -21.15 -5.79 2.54
N ILE A 81 -20.42 -6.19 1.50
CA ILE A 81 -19.44 -5.34 0.82
C ILE A 81 -19.56 -5.57 -0.68
N LYS A 82 -19.49 -4.51 -1.48
CA LYS A 82 -19.32 -4.57 -2.93
C LYS A 82 -17.92 -4.07 -3.29
N LEU A 83 -17.26 -4.79 -4.18
CA LEU A 83 -15.96 -4.40 -4.72
C LEU A 83 -16.20 -3.52 -5.95
N ASP A 84 -15.79 -2.26 -5.89
CA ASP A 84 -15.83 -1.34 -7.03
C ASP A 84 -14.59 -1.45 -7.92
N LYS A 85 -13.55 -2.15 -7.44
CA LYS A 85 -12.36 -2.55 -8.19
C LYS A 85 -11.99 -4.00 -7.87
N GLU A 86 -11.25 -4.64 -8.77
CA GLU A 86 -10.72 -5.97 -8.52
C GLU A 86 -9.79 -5.99 -7.29
N LYS A 87 -9.78 -7.11 -6.56
CA LYS A 87 -8.94 -7.21 -5.36
C LYS A 87 -8.40 -8.61 -5.12
N GLU A 88 -7.14 -8.67 -4.73
CA GLU A 88 -6.43 -9.92 -4.46
C GLU A 88 -6.59 -10.29 -2.99
N LEU A 89 -7.07 -11.51 -2.73
CA LEU A 89 -7.43 -11.99 -1.39
C LEU A 89 -6.94 -13.42 -1.17
N THR A 90 -6.75 -13.80 0.09
CA THR A 90 -6.44 -15.17 0.47
C THR A 90 -7.71 -15.91 0.86
N LEU A 91 -7.87 -17.13 0.37
CA LEU A 91 -8.94 -18.03 0.76
C LEU A 91 -8.47 -19.00 1.86
N GLU A 92 -9.38 -19.36 2.75
CA GLU A 92 -9.19 -20.47 3.68
C GLU A 92 -9.28 -21.83 2.97
N ASP A 93 -8.54 -22.81 3.50
CA ASP A 93 -8.57 -24.16 2.98
C ASP A 93 -9.96 -24.80 3.14
N ILE A 94 -10.48 -25.35 2.05
CA ILE A 94 -11.82 -25.92 2.00
C ILE A 94 -11.85 -27.25 1.26
N LYS A 95 -12.66 -28.18 1.77
CA LYS A 95 -13.03 -29.38 1.02
C LYS A 95 -14.17 -29.05 0.06
N ILE A 96 -13.86 -29.03 -1.23
CA ILE A 96 -14.84 -28.70 -2.28
C ILE A 96 -15.78 -29.87 -2.55
N ASP A 97 -17.07 -29.59 -2.56
CA ASP A 97 -18.14 -30.50 -2.93
C ASP A 97 -19.22 -29.80 -3.76
N LYS A 98 -20.30 -30.52 -4.09
CA LYS A 98 -21.41 -29.99 -4.90
C LYS A 98 -22.23 -28.88 -4.24
N ASN A 99 -22.11 -28.72 -2.93
CA ASN A 99 -22.82 -27.71 -2.15
C ASN A 99 -21.98 -26.45 -1.94
N THR A 100 -20.69 -26.51 -2.29
CA THR A 100 -19.76 -25.40 -2.19
C THR A 100 -20.17 -24.29 -3.17
N LYS A 101 -20.70 -23.19 -2.63
CA LYS A 101 -21.10 -22.01 -3.41
C LYS A 101 -20.23 -20.80 -3.14
N TYR A 102 -19.58 -20.78 -1.99
CA TYR A 102 -18.79 -19.67 -1.50
C TYR A 102 -17.46 -20.17 -0.95
N PHE A 103 -16.44 -19.34 -1.07
CA PHE A 103 -15.15 -19.51 -0.42
C PHE A 103 -15.03 -18.51 0.72
N LEU A 104 -14.45 -18.94 1.84
CA LEU A 104 -14.17 -18.08 2.98
C LEU A 104 -12.87 -17.32 2.73
N ILE A 105 -12.91 -16.00 2.87
CA ILE A 105 -11.76 -15.10 2.81
C ILE A 105 -11.13 -15.09 4.19
N LYS A 106 -9.84 -15.44 4.25
CA LYS A 106 -9.12 -15.72 5.49
C LYS A 106 -9.05 -14.52 6.43
N GLU A 107 -8.69 -13.37 5.91
CA GLU A 107 -8.41 -12.16 6.70
C GLU A 107 -9.70 -11.46 7.15
N LEU A 108 -10.77 -11.56 6.36
CA LEU A 108 -12.01 -10.81 6.56
C LEU A 108 -13.10 -11.59 7.30
N GLY A 109 -13.06 -12.92 7.27
CA GLY A 109 -14.18 -13.75 7.72
C GLY A 109 -15.44 -13.60 6.85
N TYR A 110 -15.33 -12.97 5.67
CA TYR A 110 -16.38 -12.89 4.67
C TYR A 110 -16.26 -13.99 3.63
N TYR A 111 -17.31 -14.13 2.84
CA TYR A 111 -17.43 -15.15 1.82
C TYR A 111 -17.52 -14.52 0.44
N VAL A 112 -16.92 -15.14 -0.56
CA VAL A 112 -17.03 -14.75 -1.97
C VAL A 112 -17.57 -15.92 -2.78
N LYS A 113 -18.36 -15.65 -3.81
CA LYS A 113 -18.85 -16.74 -4.68
C LYS A 113 -17.72 -17.32 -5.50
N TYR A 114 -17.74 -18.63 -5.71
CA TYR A 114 -16.74 -19.29 -6.55
C TYR A 114 -16.71 -18.79 -8.01
N GLN A 115 -17.82 -18.22 -8.51
CA GLN A 115 -17.94 -17.67 -9.86
C GLN A 115 -17.28 -16.30 -10.01
N ASP A 116 -17.06 -15.62 -8.89
CA ASP A 116 -16.61 -14.24 -8.81
C ASP A 116 -15.09 -14.13 -8.58
N VAL A 117 -14.40 -15.27 -8.52
CA VAL A 117 -12.96 -15.36 -8.30
C VAL A 117 -12.22 -15.87 -9.53
N ILE A 118 -10.96 -15.43 -9.65
CA ILE A 118 -9.99 -15.88 -10.65
C ILE A 118 -8.75 -16.34 -9.88
N LYS A 119 -8.21 -17.50 -10.27
CA LYS A 119 -6.99 -18.04 -9.65
C LYS A 119 -5.78 -17.16 -9.92
N ILE A 120 -4.94 -16.98 -8.92
CA ILE A 120 -3.62 -16.34 -9.05
C ILE A 120 -2.59 -17.13 -8.23
N ASP A 121 -1.32 -17.02 -8.62
CA ASP A 121 -0.22 -17.79 -7.99
C ASP A 121 0.32 -17.14 -6.70
N GLY A 122 0.04 -15.85 -6.49
CA GLY A 122 0.50 -15.07 -5.34
C GLY A 122 -0.20 -13.72 -5.26
N LEU A 123 -0.03 -13.04 -4.12
CA LEU A 123 -0.48 -11.66 -3.93
C LEU A 123 0.59 -10.68 -4.42
N SER A 124 0.14 -9.56 -4.97
CA SER A 124 0.97 -8.40 -5.24
C SER A 124 1.54 -7.82 -3.94
N SER A 125 2.76 -7.26 -4.00
CA SER A 125 3.36 -6.57 -2.85
C SER A 125 2.54 -5.35 -2.45
N LYS A 126 2.31 -5.19 -1.14
CA LYS A 126 1.62 -4.04 -0.57
C LYS A 126 2.62 -3.12 0.12
N ASP A 127 2.39 -1.81 0.03
CA ASP A 127 3.08 -0.87 0.91
C ASP A 127 2.51 -0.99 2.32
N MET A 128 3.39 -1.28 3.28
CA MET A 128 3.05 -1.49 4.69
C MET A 128 3.65 -0.42 5.60
N ARG A 129 4.15 0.69 5.04
CA ARG A 129 4.84 1.74 5.82
C ARG A 129 3.95 2.34 6.90
N TYR A 130 2.66 2.53 6.62
CA TYR A 130 1.67 3.06 7.55
C TYR A 130 1.55 2.26 8.86
N LYS A 131 1.94 0.97 8.87
CA LYS A 131 1.97 0.13 10.09
C LYS A 131 2.99 0.63 11.13
N ASN A 132 3.94 1.50 10.73
CA ASN A 132 4.86 2.16 11.66
C ASN A 132 4.27 3.42 12.29
N TYR A 133 3.12 3.91 11.80
CA TYR A 133 2.43 5.03 12.42
C TYR A 133 1.75 4.58 13.71
N LEU A 134 1.60 5.52 14.64
CA LEU A 134 0.78 5.30 15.82
C LEU A 134 -0.67 5.67 15.48
N PRO A 135 -1.66 4.77 15.71
CA PRO A 135 -3.06 5.15 15.54
C PRO A 135 -3.41 6.29 16.49
N PHE A 136 -4.31 7.18 16.09
CA PHE A 136 -4.86 8.20 16.96
C PHE A 136 -5.72 7.56 18.06
N ASN A 137 -5.78 8.20 19.23
CA ASN A 137 -6.58 7.74 20.36
C ASN A 137 -8.06 8.15 20.25
N PHE A 138 -8.63 7.96 19.06
CA PHE A 138 -10.06 8.03 18.79
C PHE A 138 -10.39 7.18 17.57
N ASN A 139 -11.65 6.76 17.46
CA ASN A 139 -12.18 6.04 16.31
C ASN A 139 -13.16 6.90 15.54
N ILE A 140 -13.33 6.57 14.26
CA ILE A 140 -14.45 7.02 13.45
C ILE A 140 -15.50 5.91 13.39
N VAL A 141 -16.77 6.30 13.45
CA VAL A 141 -17.91 5.43 13.19
C VAL A 141 -18.52 5.84 11.86
N THR A 142 -18.61 4.91 10.90
CA THR A 142 -19.19 5.18 9.58
C THR A 142 -20.71 5.09 9.60
N LYS A 143 -21.34 5.71 8.60
CA LYS A 143 -22.75 5.46 8.29
C LYS A 143 -22.96 4.00 7.87
N GLU A 144 -24.21 3.53 7.90
CA GLU A 144 -24.58 2.17 7.45
C GLU A 144 -24.19 1.88 5.99
N LYS A 145 -24.02 2.92 5.18
CA LYS A 145 -23.40 2.80 3.86
C LYS A 145 -22.24 3.79 3.79
N SER A 146 -21.06 3.29 3.45
CA SER A 146 -19.83 4.08 3.31
C SER A 146 -18.93 3.54 2.20
N THR A 147 -18.09 4.40 1.64
CA THR A 147 -17.10 4.03 0.62
C THR A 147 -15.67 4.17 1.14
N LEU A 148 -14.85 3.16 0.87
CA LEU A 148 -13.43 3.14 1.19
C LEU A 148 -12.63 3.42 -0.08
N TYR A 149 -11.81 4.46 -0.04
CA TYR A 149 -11.03 4.95 -1.17
C TYR A 149 -9.54 4.62 -1.02
N GLN A 150 -8.89 4.30 -2.14
CA GLN A 150 -7.43 4.15 -2.23
C GLN A 150 -6.96 4.88 -3.49
N ASN A 151 -5.95 5.75 -3.36
CA ASN A 151 -5.42 6.55 -4.48
C ASN A 151 -6.50 7.35 -5.25
N GLY A 152 -7.54 7.82 -4.54
CA GLY A 152 -8.67 8.56 -5.12
C GLY A 152 -9.75 7.71 -5.80
N GLU A 153 -9.54 6.39 -5.92
CA GLU A 153 -10.52 5.47 -6.48
C GLU A 153 -11.34 4.78 -5.38
N ALA A 154 -12.64 4.58 -5.61
CA ALA A 154 -13.49 3.78 -4.73
C ALA A 154 -13.12 2.30 -4.87
N ILE A 155 -12.80 1.63 -3.76
CA ILE A 155 -12.41 0.21 -3.75
C ILE A 155 -13.52 -0.65 -3.16
N TYR A 156 -14.05 -0.26 -2.00
CA TYR A 156 -15.15 -0.96 -1.34
C TYR A 156 -16.34 -0.03 -1.09
N GLU A 157 -17.53 -0.53 -1.36
CA GLU A 157 -18.79 0.00 -0.86
C GLU A 157 -19.27 -0.94 0.25
N VAL A 158 -19.31 -0.45 1.50
CA VAL A 158 -19.63 -1.21 2.70
C VAL A 158 -21.06 -0.89 3.12
N PHE A 159 -21.86 -1.92 3.43
CA PHE A 159 -23.31 -1.82 3.74
C PHE A 159 -23.63 -2.14 5.21
N TYR A 160 -22.72 -1.77 6.11
CA TYR A 160 -22.94 -1.77 7.55
C TYR A 160 -21.99 -0.74 8.18
N SER A 161 -22.32 -0.27 9.38
CA SER A 161 -21.46 0.66 10.13
C SER A 161 -20.15 0.00 10.59
N LEU A 162 -19.04 0.71 10.40
CA LEU A 162 -17.69 0.36 10.85
C LEU A 162 -17.27 1.28 11.99
N ASP A 163 -16.55 0.72 12.97
CA ASP A 163 -15.91 1.45 14.07
C ASP A 163 -14.40 1.18 13.97
N LEU A 164 -13.64 2.17 13.50
CA LEU A 164 -12.25 2.00 13.06
C LEU A 164 -11.32 3.06 13.66
N ALA A 165 -10.14 2.60 14.08
CA ALA A 165 -9.06 3.46 14.51
C ALA A 165 -8.52 4.28 13.34
N VAL A 166 -8.31 5.58 13.58
CA VAL A 166 -7.69 6.49 12.62
C VAL A 166 -6.18 6.32 12.64
N ILE A 167 -5.56 6.09 11.47
CA ILE A 167 -4.09 6.01 11.33
C ILE A 167 -3.50 7.30 10.73
N GLU A 168 -4.27 8.01 9.91
CA GLU A 168 -3.88 9.31 9.34
C GLU A 168 -5.11 10.20 9.16
N LYS A 169 -4.93 11.51 9.37
CA LYS A 169 -5.94 12.53 9.08
C LYS A 169 -5.75 13.05 7.66
N ASP A 170 -6.85 13.20 6.93
CA ASP A 170 -6.87 13.86 5.63
C ASP A 170 -7.78 15.08 5.67
N ASP A 171 -7.59 16.03 4.76
CA ASP A 171 -8.43 17.23 4.72
C ASP A 171 -9.90 16.87 4.36
N ASN A 172 -10.10 15.74 3.68
CA ASN A 172 -11.42 15.25 3.26
C ASN A 172 -11.94 14.09 4.11
N GLY A 173 -11.26 13.68 5.17
CA GLY A 173 -11.68 12.54 5.98
C GLY A 173 -10.58 11.94 6.86
N TYR A 174 -10.63 10.62 7.03
CA TYR A 174 -9.64 9.89 7.79
C TYR A 174 -9.21 8.64 7.05
N VAL A 175 -7.92 8.36 7.11
CA VAL A 175 -7.36 7.10 6.65
C VAL A 175 -7.43 6.12 7.82
N VAL A 176 -7.98 4.94 7.54
CA VAL A 176 -8.13 3.82 8.46
C VAL A 176 -7.51 2.58 7.86
N GLU A 177 -7.19 1.61 8.71
CA GLU A 177 -6.84 0.28 8.25
C GLU A 177 -8.10 -0.57 8.07
N PHE A 178 -8.22 -1.22 6.93
CA PHE A 178 -9.22 -2.25 6.67
C PHE A 178 -8.59 -3.36 5.83
N ASN A 179 -8.65 -4.61 6.29
CA ASN A 179 -8.07 -5.76 5.59
C ASN A 179 -6.55 -5.64 5.31
N ASP A 180 -5.78 -5.23 6.31
CA ASP A 180 -4.33 -5.01 6.20
C ASP A 180 -3.93 -4.02 5.09
N GLU A 181 -4.83 -3.12 4.73
CA GLU A 181 -4.61 -2.03 3.77
C GLU A 181 -5.17 -0.72 4.32
N GLU A 182 -4.57 0.40 3.92
CA GLU A 182 -5.05 1.72 4.27
C GLU A 182 -6.12 2.21 3.28
N PHE A 183 -7.18 2.81 3.81
CA PHE A 183 -8.25 3.40 3.02
C PHE A 183 -8.68 4.74 3.60
N LEU A 184 -8.90 5.72 2.72
CA LEU A 184 -9.56 6.96 3.07
C LEU A 184 -11.08 6.72 3.16
N ILE A 185 -11.66 7.12 4.28
CA ILE A 185 -13.11 7.30 4.44
C ILE A 185 -13.39 8.79 4.48
N LYS A 186 -14.22 9.27 3.56
CA LYS A 186 -14.53 10.70 3.44
C LYS A 186 -15.43 11.17 4.57
N ASN A 187 -15.32 12.46 4.91
CA ASN A 187 -16.14 13.14 5.92
C ASN A 187 -17.65 12.91 5.73
N GLU A 188 -18.11 12.84 4.47
CA GLU A 188 -19.52 12.61 4.15
C GLU A 188 -20.04 11.23 4.56
N ASP A 189 -19.16 10.23 4.74
CA ASP A 189 -19.50 8.86 5.13
C ASP A 189 -19.35 8.61 6.63
N ILE A 190 -18.88 9.61 7.39
CA ILE A 190 -18.67 9.51 8.83
C ILE A 190 -19.94 9.92 9.57
N LEU A 191 -20.36 9.08 10.52
CA LEU A 191 -21.50 9.32 11.38
C LEU A 191 -21.08 10.05 12.66
N SER A 192 -20.00 9.60 13.31
CA SER A 192 -19.50 10.20 14.55
C SER A 192 -18.04 9.81 14.82
N THR A 193 -17.44 10.43 15.84
CA THR A 193 -16.13 10.05 16.39
C THR A 193 -16.26 9.85 17.89
N HIS A 194 -15.47 8.95 18.47
CA HIS A 194 -15.38 8.82 19.93
C HIS A 194 -13.96 8.45 20.37
N ASP A 195 -13.59 8.90 21.57
CA ASP A 195 -12.27 8.64 22.14
C ASP A 195 -12.12 7.16 22.52
N VAL A 196 -10.97 6.57 22.17
CA VAL A 196 -10.56 5.20 22.49
C VAL A 196 -9.04 5.17 22.59
N VAL A 197 -8.48 4.46 23.56
CA VAL A 197 -7.03 4.27 23.64
C VAL A 197 -6.61 3.18 22.65
N ASN A 198 -6.26 3.57 21.43
CA ASN A 198 -5.79 2.65 20.38
C ASN A 198 -4.31 2.27 20.54
N THR A 199 -3.53 3.11 21.23
CA THR A 199 -2.13 2.79 21.56
C THR A 199 -1.68 3.45 22.85
N THR A 200 -0.82 2.75 23.58
CA THR A 200 -0.12 3.26 24.78
C THR A 200 1.32 3.66 24.48
N LEU A 201 1.78 3.52 23.22
CA LEU A 201 3.13 3.92 22.83
C LEU A 201 3.25 5.45 22.83
N ASN A 202 4.44 5.92 23.22
CA ASN A 202 4.76 7.34 23.18
C ASN A 202 4.97 7.80 21.75
N GLU A 203 4.40 8.96 21.46
CA GLU A 203 4.59 9.67 20.21
C GLU A 203 5.77 10.63 20.31
N THR A 204 6.53 10.75 19.24
CA THR A 204 7.60 11.75 19.19
C THR A 204 7.06 13.17 19.11
N SER A 205 7.63 14.07 19.91
CA SER A 205 7.36 15.52 19.80
C SER A 205 8.19 16.19 18.70
N SER A 206 9.27 15.54 18.25
CA SER A 206 10.15 16.08 17.22
C SER A 206 10.98 15.00 16.49
N VAL A 207 11.22 15.20 15.21
CA VAL A 207 11.96 14.28 14.35
C VAL A 207 13.33 14.88 13.98
N PRO A 208 14.45 14.15 14.12
CA PRO A 208 15.73 14.58 13.59
C PRO A 208 15.74 14.38 12.07
N VAL A 209 16.27 15.37 11.34
CA VAL A 209 16.53 15.25 9.92
C VAL A 209 18.03 15.36 9.72
N THR A 210 18.71 14.28 9.38
CA THR A 210 20.16 14.28 9.20
C THR A 210 20.53 14.57 7.75
N VAL A 211 21.69 15.18 7.53
CA VAL A 211 22.24 15.39 6.18
C VAL A 211 23.66 14.85 6.09
N TYR A 212 23.86 14.02 5.07
CA TYR A 212 25.15 13.53 4.58
C TYR A 212 25.41 14.15 3.20
N HIS A 213 26.66 14.13 2.73
CA HIS A 213 26.99 14.49 1.34
C HIS A 213 27.71 13.34 0.66
N PHE A 214 29.02 13.23 0.87
CA PHE A 214 29.86 12.31 0.11
C PHE A 214 30.24 11.09 0.95
N ILE A 215 30.19 9.90 0.35
CA ILE A 215 30.68 8.67 0.96
C ILE A 215 31.87 8.09 0.17
N TYR A 216 32.91 7.71 0.89
CA TYR A 216 34.15 7.15 0.39
C TYR A 216 34.27 5.71 0.89
N LEU A 217 34.41 4.78 -0.07
CA LEU A 217 34.58 3.36 0.23
C LEU A 217 35.96 3.11 0.84
N ASP A 218 36.09 1.99 1.54
CA ASP A 218 37.33 1.61 2.21
C ASP A 218 38.53 1.66 1.25
N GLY A 219 39.59 2.35 1.68
CA GLY A 219 40.81 2.57 0.90
C GLY A 219 40.83 3.83 0.03
N ASP A 220 39.71 4.53 -0.13
CA ASP A 220 39.67 5.82 -0.83
C ASP A 220 39.90 7.00 0.13
N THR A 221 41.09 7.59 0.09
CA THR A 221 41.48 8.76 0.92
C THR A 221 41.49 10.06 0.13
N SER A 222 40.76 10.14 -0.99
CA SER A 222 40.81 11.29 -1.90
C SER A 222 40.09 12.55 -1.38
N CYS A 223 39.37 12.46 -0.25
CA CYS A 223 38.76 13.62 0.39
C CYS A 223 39.08 13.71 1.88
N GLY A 224 39.36 14.93 2.33
CA GLY A 224 39.55 15.28 3.74
C GLY A 224 38.60 16.36 4.24
N GLU A 225 37.53 16.67 3.50
CA GLU A 225 36.53 17.66 3.91
C GLU A 225 35.62 17.13 5.03
N SER A 226 35.03 18.04 5.81
CA SER A 226 34.15 17.66 6.92
C SER A 226 32.85 16.97 6.48
N ILE A 227 32.49 17.02 5.20
CA ILE A 227 31.29 16.41 4.61
C ILE A 227 31.59 15.09 3.86
N CYS A 228 32.83 14.59 3.98
CA CYS A 228 33.30 13.34 3.38
C CYS A 228 33.31 12.21 4.41
N HIS A 229 32.37 11.28 4.28
CA HIS A 229 32.13 10.18 5.21
C HIS A 229 32.86 8.91 4.76
N SER A 230 33.44 8.18 5.70
CA SER A 230 33.92 6.82 5.43
C SER A 230 32.73 5.85 5.40
N GLU A 231 32.85 4.78 4.60
CA GLU A 231 31.88 3.69 4.59
C GLU A 231 31.65 3.11 6.00
N GLY A 232 32.73 2.90 6.77
CA GLY A 232 32.65 2.44 8.16
C GLY A 232 31.80 3.33 9.07
N GLN A 233 31.90 4.67 8.94
CA GLN A 233 31.07 5.60 9.72
C GLN A 233 29.58 5.44 9.39
N ILE A 234 29.24 5.37 8.11
CA ILE A 234 27.84 5.20 7.67
C ILE A 234 27.28 3.87 8.16
N ARG A 235 28.03 2.78 7.99
CA ARG A 235 27.62 1.45 8.44
C ARG A 235 27.41 1.37 9.94
N GLU A 236 28.30 1.95 10.75
CA GLU A 236 28.16 2.00 12.21
C GLU A 236 26.87 2.72 12.63
N GLN A 237 26.60 3.88 12.03
CA GLN A 237 25.39 4.68 12.31
C GLN A 237 24.11 3.95 11.86
N PHE A 238 24.12 3.36 10.67
CA PHE A 238 22.97 2.63 10.13
C PHE A 238 22.70 1.33 10.89
N ASN A 239 23.75 0.65 11.37
CA ASN A 239 23.60 -0.49 12.26
C ASN A 239 22.92 -0.08 13.57
N TYR A 240 23.31 1.05 14.18
CA TYR A 240 22.63 1.57 15.36
C TYR A 240 21.15 1.83 15.12
N LEU A 241 20.78 2.49 14.00
CA LEU A 241 19.38 2.75 13.67
C LEU A 241 18.56 1.45 13.55
N LYS A 242 19.11 0.45 12.85
CA LYS A 242 18.48 -0.86 12.64
C LYS A 242 18.31 -1.64 13.95
N ASP A 243 19.38 -1.77 14.73
CA ASP A 243 19.38 -2.49 16.00
C ASP A 243 18.44 -1.85 17.04
N ASN A 244 18.15 -0.55 16.87
CA ASN A 244 17.24 0.18 17.73
C ASN A 244 15.82 0.35 17.18
N ASN A 245 15.49 -0.26 16.04
CA ASN A 245 14.18 -0.18 15.38
C ASN A 245 13.73 1.25 15.07
N TYR A 246 14.63 2.07 14.51
CA TYR A 246 14.25 3.39 14.01
C TYR A 246 13.37 3.29 12.77
N PHE A 247 12.30 4.08 12.75
CA PHE A 247 11.50 4.29 11.55
C PHE A 247 12.13 5.40 10.70
N THR A 248 12.71 5.01 9.57
CA THR A 248 13.33 5.93 8.61
C THR A 248 12.28 6.46 7.64
N LEU A 249 12.01 7.76 7.71
CA LEU A 249 10.92 8.44 7.00
C LEU A 249 11.26 8.72 5.53
N THR A 250 10.20 8.97 4.76
CA THR A 250 10.20 9.68 3.46
C THR A 250 9.90 11.17 3.67
N THR A 251 10.08 12.01 2.64
CA THR A 251 9.70 13.43 2.75
C THR A 251 8.20 13.62 2.92
N THR A 252 7.39 12.75 2.31
CA THR A 252 5.93 12.76 2.43
C THR A 252 5.48 12.49 3.86
N GLU A 253 6.06 11.49 4.53
CA GLU A 253 5.78 11.20 5.94
C GLU A 253 6.20 12.35 6.86
N LEU A 254 7.37 12.95 6.62
CA LEU A 254 7.79 14.13 7.39
C LEU A 254 6.81 15.29 7.19
N GLY A 255 6.34 15.54 5.97
CA GLY A 255 5.32 16.55 5.66
C GLY A 255 4.03 16.31 6.44
N LYS A 256 3.53 15.06 6.42
CA LYS A 256 2.34 14.65 7.19
C LYS A 256 2.55 14.81 8.70
N PHE A 257 3.74 14.54 9.23
CA PHE A 257 4.07 14.78 10.63
C PHE A 257 4.02 16.28 10.97
N ILE A 258 4.66 17.12 10.15
CA ILE A 258 4.66 18.58 10.33
C ILE A 258 3.23 19.11 10.34
N ASP A 259 2.38 18.66 9.42
CA ASP A 259 0.97 19.06 9.30
C ASP A 259 0.07 18.48 10.41
N GLY A 260 0.61 17.59 11.24
CA GLY A 260 -0.13 16.96 12.33
C GLY A 260 -1.05 15.81 11.89
N LYS A 261 -0.90 15.34 10.65
CA LYS A 261 -1.77 14.34 9.99
C LYS A 261 -1.47 12.90 10.42
N ILE A 262 -0.22 12.58 10.75
CA ILE A 262 0.17 11.27 11.30
C ILE A 262 0.76 11.42 12.70
N ARG A 263 0.83 10.31 13.44
CA ARG A 263 1.58 10.20 14.71
C ARG A 263 2.73 9.23 14.50
N LEU A 264 3.93 9.59 14.97
CA LEU A 264 5.14 8.82 14.75
C LEU A 264 5.71 8.31 16.09
N PRO A 265 6.31 7.11 16.14
CA PRO A 265 6.99 6.62 17.33
C PRO A 265 8.22 7.48 17.67
N GLU A 266 8.65 7.46 18.95
CA GLU A 266 9.82 8.20 19.45
C GLU A 266 11.06 8.04 18.54
N LYS A 267 11.34 6.80 18.13
CA LYS A 267 12.45 6.45 17.26
C LYS A 267 12.08 6.61 15.78
N SER A 268 11.93 7.85 15.34
CA SER A 268 11.70 8.19 13.92
C SER A 268 12.75 9.19 13.44
N ILE A 269 13.22 9.06 12.21
CA ILE A 269 14.28 9.88 11.61
C ILE A 269 14.08 10.06 10.11
N LEU A 270 14.39 11.23 9.56
CA LEU A 270 14.60 11.38 8.11
C LEU A 270 16.10 11.50 7.82
N ILE A 271 16.59 10.68 6.89
CA ILE A 271 17.97 10.73 6.43
C ILE A 271 17.99 11.39 5.06
N THR A 272 18.83 12.41 4.90
CA THR A 272 18.99 13.14 3.65
C THR A 272 20.44 13.08 3.17
N ILE A 273 20.62 13.09 1.86
CA ILE A 273 21.91 13.12 1.16
C ILE A 273 21.83 14.26 0.15
N ASP A 274 22.86 15.10 0.05
CA ASP A 274 22.87 16.23 -0.88
C ASP A 274 23.79 16.01 -2.09
N ASP A 275 23.65 16.87 -3.11
CA ASP A 275 24.46 17.04 -4.32
C ASP A 275 24.38 15.92 -5.37
N GLY A 276 24.50 14.66 -4.95
CA GLY A 276 24.54 13.48 -5.84
C GLY A 276 25.93 12.93 -6.12
N ALA A 277 26.99 13.68 -5.85
CA ALA A 277 28.35 13.18 -6.03
C ALA A 277 28.61 12.02 -5.06
N ARG A 278 29.03 10.86 -5.62
CA ARG A 278 29.26 9.60 -4.88
C ARG A 278 28.02 9.06 -4.16
N ALA A 279 26.82 9.61 -4.41
CA ALA A 279 25.60 9.12 -3.76
C ALA A 279 25.24 7.68 -4.17
N TRP A 280 25.71 7.21 -5.33
CA TRP A 280 25.54 5.82 -5.79
C TRP A 280 26.16 4.79 -4.83
N ASN A 281 27.16 5.18 -4.03
CA ASN A 281 27.75 4.31 -3.01
C ASN A 281 26.84 4.11 -1.78
N PHE A 282 25.85 4.99 -1.55
CA PHE A 282 24.83 4.77 -0.51
C PHE A 282 23.83 3.69 -0.91
N VAL A 283 23.51 3.55 -2.21
CA VAL A 283 22.49 2.62 -2.73
C VAL A 283 22.65 1.18 -2.20
N PRO A 284 23.81 0.50 -2.32
CA PRO A 284 23.96 -0.86 -1.80
C PRO A 284 23.79 -0.93 -0.28
N ILE A 285 24.26 0.10 0.46
CA ILE A 285 24.14 0.16 1.93
C ILE A 285 22.68 0.36 2.34
N LEU A 286 21.95 1.27 1.70
CA LEU A 286 20.52 1.48 1.95
C LEU A 286 19.71 0.20 1.72
N ASN A 287 20.01 -0.53 0.64
CA ASN A 287 19.38 -1.82 0.32
C ASN A 287 19.68 -2.91 1.36
N GLU A 288 20.94 -3.01 1.82
CA GLU A 288 21.38 -3.97 2.83
C GLU A 288 20.70 -3.73 4.19
N TYR A 289 20.64 -2.46 4.61
CA TYR A 289 20.07 -2.08 5.91
C TYR A 289 18.55 -1.87 5.86
N LYS A 290 17.95 -1.76 4.66
CA LYS A 290 16.55 -1.40 4.43
C LYS A 290 16.20 -0.04 5.06
N ILE A 291 17.11 0.91 4.92
CA ILE A 291 17.00 2.26 5.49
C ILE A 291 16.55 3.22 4.40
N ASN A 292 15.44 3.92 4.63
CA ASN A 292 15.00 4.97 3.72
C ASN A 292 15.84 6.23 3.86
N ALA A 293 16.19 6.83 2.73
CA ALA A 293 16.82 8.14 2.65
C ALA A 293 16.24 8.94 1.48
N THR A 294 16.48 10.25 1.51
CA THR A 294 16.18 11.18 0.40
C THR A 294 17.46 11.80 -0.14
N LEU A 295 17.73 11.60 -1.43
CA LEU A 295 18.78 12.30 -2.15
C LEU A 295 18.24 13.60 -2.75
N PHE A 296 18.71 14.75 -2.27
CA PHE A 296 18.53 16.03 -2.95
C PHE A 296 19.57 16.16 -4.06
N LEU A 297 19.15 15.87 -5.30
CA LEU A 297 20.02 15.78 -6.46
C LEU A 297 20.05 17.09 -7.25
N VAL A 298 21.23 17.56 -7.63
CA VAL A 298 21.39 18.55 -8.70
C VAL A 298 21.14 17.84 -10.01
N SER A 299 19.94 17.98 -10.58
CA SER A 299 19.43 17.00 -11.54
C SER A 299 20.18 16.99 -12.88
N SER A 300 20.91 18.05 -13.24
CA SER A 300 21.75 18.06 -14.46
C SER A 300 23.05 17.28 -14.33
N TRP A 301 23.54 17.01 -13.11
CA TRP A 301 24.89 16.46 -12.91
C TRP A 301 25.00 14.96 -13.13
N TYR A 302 23.92 14.22 -12.89
CA TYR A 302 23.94 12.76 -12.90
C TYR A 302 22.70 12.15 -13.55
N ASP A 303 22.86 10.95 -14.09
CA ASP A 303 21.78 10.11 -14.59
C ASP A 303 21.17 9.27 -13.46
N LEU A 304 19.87 9.01 -13.52
CA LEU A 304 19.10 8.46 -12.40
C LEU A 304 19.32 6.97 -12.17
N GLU A 305 19.78 6.25 -13.20
CA GLU A 305 20.04 4.81 -13.18
C GLU A 305 21.07 4.43 -12.10
N GLN A 306 21.94 5.37 -11.71
CA GLN A 306 22.95 5.18 -10.68
C GLN A 306 22.38 5.20 -9.25
N PHE A 307 21.11 5.60 -9.09
CA PHE A 307 20.45 5.81 -7.79
C PHE A 307 19.23 4.90 -7.59
N GLU A 308 19.06 3.87 -8.42
CA GLU A 308 17.91 2.96 -8.33
C GLU A 308 17.90 2.17 -7.00
N SER A 309 16.91 2.47 -6.16
CA SER A 309 16.67 1.75 -4.91
C SER A 309 15.22 1.95 -4.45
N PRO A 310 14.56 0.91 -3.90
CA PRO A 310 13.27 1.08 -3.22
C PRO A 310 13.39 1.87 -1.90
N TYR A 311 14.61 2.13 -1.43
CA TYR A 311 14.92 2.83 -0.19
C TYR A 311 15.51 4.24 -0.41
N LEU A 312 15.62 4.69 -1.66
CA LEU A 312 16.12 6.03 -1.97
C LEU A 312 15.07 6.85 -2.72
N GLU A 313 14.53 7.85 -2.04
CA GLU A 313 13.73 8.90 -2.67
C GLU A 313 14.67 9.91 -3.34
N ILE A 314 14.37 10.39 -4.54
CA ILE A 314 15.15 11.44 -5.20
C ILE A 314 14.31 12.72 -5.26
N ALA A 315 14.85 13.80 -4.70
CA ALA A 315 14.24 15.11 -4.57
C ALA A 315 15.14 16.21 -5.17
N SER A 316 14.62 17.42 -5.28
CA SER A 316 15.30 18.47 -6.05
C SER A 316 16.35 19.22 -5.23
N HIS A 317 17.54 19.38 -5.80
CA HIS A 317 18.55 20.33 -5.36
C HIS A 317 18.87 21.34 -6.48
N THR A 318 17.83 21.79 -7.20
CA THR A 318 17.89 22.52 -8.49
C THR A 318 18.22 21.61 -9.69
N HIS A 319 18.14 22.14 -10.91
CA HIS A 319 18.64 21.45 -12.10
C HIS A 319 20.11 21.78 -12.33
N ASP A 320 20.47 23.06 -12.39
CA ASP A 320 21.84 23.54 -12.61
C ASP A 320 22.05 24.92 -11.96
N LEU A 321 21.65 25.09 -10.69
CA LEU A 321 21.83 26.33 -9.93
C LEU A 321 22.63 26.14 -8.64
N HIS A 322 23.38 25.05 -8.52
CA HIS A 322 24.26 24.78 -7.38
C HIS A 322 25.63 25.49 -7.53
N TRP A 323 25.62 26.81 -7.77
CA TRP A 323 26.83 27.61 -8.03
C TRP A 323 27.00 28.72 -6.98
N PRO A 324 28.14 28.81 -6.28
CA PRO A 324 28.38 29.89 -5.33
C PRO A 324 28.71 31.21 -6.05
N GLY A 325 28.61 32.32 -5.31
CA GLY A 325 29.09 33.64 -5.72
C GLY A 325 28.21 34.38 -6.74
N ARG A 326 27.00 33.89 -7.05
CA ARG A 326 26.10 34.50 -8.03
C ARG A 326 25.25 35.64 -7.45
N CYS A 327 24.91 35.55 -6.16
CA CYS A 327 24.12 36.56 -5.46
C CYS A 327 24.83 37.08 -4.21
N PRO A 328 24.54 38.31 -3.74
CA PRO A 328 25.14 38.84 -2.52
C PRO A 328 24.80 38.04 -1.24
N GLY A 329 25.74 38.05 -0.29
CA GLY A 329 25.61 37.43 1.04
C GLY A 329 25.97 35.94 1.07
N GLY A 330 26.55 35.50 2.20
CA GLY A 330 26.98 34.12 2.44
C GLY A 330 27.77 33.50 1.28
N GLN A 331 27.45 32.26 0.89
CA GLN A 331 28.05 31.55 -0.25
C GLN A 331 27.54 32.03 -1.61
N GLY A 332 26.40 32.74 -1.65
CA GLY A 332 25.93 33.45 -2.83
C GLY A 332 25.07 32.62 -3.80
N SER A 333 24.15 31.83 -3.25
CA SER A 333 23.19 31.01 -4.00
C SER A 333 22.42 31.81 -5.07
N PRO A 334 22.29 31.31 -6.31
CA PRO A 334 21.60 32.01 -7.39
C PRO A 334 20.11 32.24 -7.11
N LEU A 335 19.49 31.35 -6.32
CA LEU A 335 18.06 31.42 -5.97
C LEU A 335 17.66 32.73 -5.27
N LYS A 336 18.62 33.42 -4.65
CA LYS A 336 18.34 34.65 -3.89
C LYS A 336 18.06 35.86 -4.78
N CYS A 337 18.54 35.89 -6.03
CA CYS A 337 18.53 37.12 -6.82
C CYS A 337 18.45 36.98 -8.34
N LEU A 338 18.61 35.77 -8.91
CA LEU A 338 18.45 35.62 -10.35
C LEU A 338 17.02 35.89 -10.80
N ASP A 339 16.86 36.17 -12.10
CA ASP A 339 15.55 36.42 -12.70
C ASP A 339 14.57 35.27 -12.45
N LYS A 340 13.31 35.63 -12.18
CA LYS A 340 12.27 34.68 -11.82
C LYS A 340 12.05 33.61 -12.90
N ASN A 341 12.10 33.98 -14.17
CA ASN A 341 11.86 33.01 -15.25
C ASN A 341 13.02 32.03 -15.39
N VAL A 342 14.25 32.48 -15.11
CA VAL A 342 15.42 31.58 -15.05
C VAL A 342 15.25 30.57 -13.93
N LEU A 343 14.83 31.02 -12.75
CA LEU A 343 14.59 30.13 -11.61
C LEU A 343 13.45 29.15 -11.88
N LEU A 344 12.31 29.62 -12.39
CA LEU A 344 11.17 28.75 -12.70
C LEU A 344 11.52 27.70 -13.76
N GLU A 345 12.29 28.06 -14.79
CA GLU A 345 12.70 27.11 -15.83
C GLU A 345 13.66 26.05 -15.28
N ASP A 346 14.62 26.42 -14.44
CA ASP A 346 15.51 25.48 -13.77
C ASP A 346 14.74 24.50 -12.88
N LEU A 347 13.86 25.04 -12.02
CA LEU A 347 13.04 24.27 -11.11
C LEU A 347 12.07 23.33 -11.86
N ARG A 348 11.49 23.78 -12.99
CA ARG A 348 10.65 22.96 -13.86
C ARG A 348 11.43 21.77 -14.41
N LYS A 349 12.61 22.00 -15.00
CA LYS A 349 13.49 20.92 -15.50
C LYS A 349 13.86 19.93 -14.40
N SER A 350 14.15 20.45 -13.21
CA SER A 350 14.46 19.61 -12.05
C SER A 350 13.29 18.69 -11.69
N ARG A 351 12.08 19.25 -11.55
CA ARG A 351 10.88 18.45 -11.24
C ARG A 351 10.52 17.46 -12.35
N GLU A 352 10.61 17.85 -13.60
CA GLU A 352 10.31 16.96 -14.74
C GLU A 352 11.26 15.75 -14.78
N LYS A 353 12.56 15.96 -14.55
CA LYS A 353 13.52 14.86 -14.46
C LYS A 353 13.28 13.99 -13.22
N LEU A 354 12.83 14.58 -12.11
CA LEU A 354 12.67 13.92 -10.81
C LEU A 354 11.21 13.56 -10.48
N SER A 355 10.48 13.02 -11.47
CA SER A 355 9.12 12.47 -11.30
C SER A 355 8.12 13.42 -10.62
N GLY A 356 8.25 14.72 -10.86
CA GLY A 356 7.36 15.74 -10.33
C GLY A 356 7.53 16.01 -8.84
N THR A 357 8.68 15.67 -8.25
CA THR A 357 8.98 15.83 -6.81
C THR A 357 8.50 17.16 -6.22
N LYS A 358 8.07 17.11 -4.96
CA LYS A 358 7.51 18.23 -4.19
C LYS A 358 8.44 18.69 -3.06
N ALA A 359 9.52 17.95 -2.82
CA ALA A 359 10.53 18.27 -1.83
C ALA A 359 11.74 18.94 -2.50
N PHE A 360 12.28 19.94 -1.83
CA PHE A 360 13.42 20.72 -2.31
C PHE A 360 14.45 20.93 -1.21
N CYS A 361 15.72 21.01 -1.55
CA CYS A 361 16.75 21.50 -0.64
C CYS A 361 17.40 22.74 -1.22
N PHE A 362 17.58 23.80 -0.41
CA PHE A 362 18.29 24.99 -0.85
C PHE A 362 19.80 24.73 -0.94
N PRO A 363 20.44 24.92 -2.12
CA PRO A 363 21.89 24.97 -2.26
C PRO A 363 22.51 25.86 -1.19
N PHE A 364 23.54 25.34 -0.51
CA PHE A 364 24.27 26.03 0.55
C PHE A 364 23.40 26.47 1.75
N TYR A 365 22.18 25.93 1.88
CA TYR A 365 21.14 26.37 2.83
C TYR A 365 20.69 27.83 2.65
N GLU A 366 20.97 28.44 1.52
CA GLU A 366 20.71 29.86 1.31
C GLU A 366 19.38 30.13 0.61
N TYR A 367 18.56 30.95 1.24
CA TYR A 367 17.25 31.33 0.75
C TYR A 367 16.86 32.74 1.23
N ASN A 368 15.82 33.29 0.63
CA ASN A 368 15.10 34.48 1.08
C ASN A 368 13.61 34.32 0.72
N ASP A 369 12.78 35.30 1.10
CA ASP A 369 11.34 35.24 0.82
C ASP A 369 11.03 35.20 -0.69
N TYR A 370 11.89 35.83 -1.50
CA TYR A 370 11.81 35.75 -2.96
C TYR A 370 11.99 34.31 -3.43
N ALA A 371 13.08 33.63 -3.06
CA ALA A 371 13.34 32.23 -3.42
C ALA A 371 12.17 31.31 -3.00
N ILE A 372 11.69 31.45 -1.75
CA ILE A 372 10.54 30.66 -1.25
C ILE A 372 9.29 30.90 -2.11
N SER A 373 9.02 32.15 -2.50
CA SER A 373 7.86 32.47 -3.35
C SER A 373 7.95 31.80 -4.73
N VAL A 374 9.15 31.76 -5.32
CA VAL A 374 9.39 31.12 -6.62
C VAL A 374 9.28 29.59 -6.52
N LEU A 375 9.77 28.98 -5.44
CA LEU A 375 9.62 27.54 -5.18
C LEU A 375 8.14 27.13 -5.09
N LYS A 376 7.32 27.91 -4.36
CA LYS A 376 5.88 27.67 -4.25
C LYS A 376 5.21 27.72 -5.62
N GLU A 377 5.56 28.71 -6.44
CA GLU A 377 5.04 28.85 -7.80
C GLU A 377 5.49 27.70 -8.72
N ALA A 378 6.70 27.18 -8.53
CA ALA A 378 7.19 26.00 -9.25
C ALA A 378 6.52 24.67 -8.82
N GLY A 379 5.68 24.70 -7.78
CA GLY A 379 4.90 23.54 -7.32
C GLY A 379 5.59 22.68 -6.25
N PHE A 380 6.62 23.20 -5.57
CA PHE A 380 7.15 22.55 -4.37
C PHE A 380 6.23 22.80 -3.17
N GLU A 381 6.19 21.84 -2.25
CA GLU A 381 5.35 21.89 -1.03
C GLU A 381 6.18 21.99 0.25
N MET A 382 7.47 21.70 0.16
CA MET A 382 8.41 21.79 1.27
C MET A 382 9.85 22.04 0.81
N ALA A 383 10.64 22.69 1.67
CA ALA A 383 12.04 22.97 1.42
C ALA A 383 12.89 22.83 2.69
N PHE A 384 14.08 22.24 2.51
CA PHE A 384 15.04 21.92 3.56
C PHE A 384 16.17 22.94 3.62
N ILE A 385 16.58 23.26 4.83
CA ILE A 385 17.61 24.25 5.18
C ILE A 385 18.59 23.65 6.21
N GLY A 386 19.59 24.42 6.61
CA GLY A 386 20.45 24.07 7.75
C GLY A 386 19.75 24.36 9.08
N GLY A 387 20.45 24.21 10.19
CA GLY A 387 19.95 24.75 11.47
C GLY A 387 20.15 23.87 12.70
N GLY A 388 20.61 22.63 12.55
CA GLY A 388 21.09 21.81 13.67
C GLY A 388 20.06 21.51 14.76
N ARG A 389 18.76 21.61 14.45
CA ARG A 389 17.66 21.36 15.40
C ARG A 389 16.67 20.37 14.81
N ARG A 390 15.91 19.72 15.70
CA ARG A 390 14.86 18.76 15.32
C ARG A 390 13.63 19.48 14.75
N VAL A 391 12.91 18.78 13.89
CA VAL A 391 11.66 19.20 13.26
C VAL A 391 10.50 18.96 14.22
N THR A 392 9.69 19.98 14.48
CA THR A 392 8.46 19.86 15.29
C THR A 392 7.23 20.02 14.42
N ARG A 393 6.06 19.64 14.93
CA ARG A 393 4.78 19.93 14.29
C ARG A 393 4.60 21.43 14.10
N GLY A 394 3.96 21.83 13.00
CA GLY A 394 3.60 23.22 12.71
C GLY A 394 4.76 24.15 12.30
N ILE A 395 5.98 23.64 12.09
CA ILE A 395 7.05 24.48 11.51
C ILE A 395 6.71 24.89 10.07
N ASP A 396 7.31 25.98 9.61
CA ASP A 396 7.24 26.38 8.20
C ASP A 396 7.88 25.28 7.33
N LYS A 397 7.07 24.62 6.49
CA LYS A 397 7.51 23.55 5.58
C LYS A 397 8.55 24.02 4.56
N PHE A 398 8.74 25.31 4.33
CA PHE A 398 9.80 25.84 3.47
C PHE A 398 11.10 26.18 4.22
N LYS A 399 11.16 25.86 5.52
CA LYS A 399 12.32 26.13 6.39
C LYS A 399 12.58 24.93 7.31
N ILE A 400 12.60 23.72 6.74
CA ILE A 400 12.80 22.47 7.49
C ILE A 400 14.29 22.34 7.89
N PRO A 401 14.64 22.44 9.18
CA PRO A 401 16.02 22.36 9.63
C PRO A 401 16.58 20.95 9.49
N ARG A 402 17.89 20.87 9.22
CA ARG A 402 18.65 19.62 9.18
C ARG A 402 19.86 19.67 10.11
N ILE A 403 20.28 18.49 10.57
CA ILE A 403 21.42 18.23 11.44
C ILE A 403 22.57 17.71 10.57
N PRO A 404 23.62 18.51 10.32
CA PRO A 404 24.77 18.06 9.55
C PRO A 404 25.51 16.95 10.28
N ILE A 405 25.73 15.83 9.58
CA ILE A 405 26.70 14.83 10.00
C ILE A 405 28.04 15.22 9.39
N SER A 406 29.09 15.20 10.19
CA SER A 406 30.45 15.47 9.69
C SER A 406 31.28 14.19 9.71
N SER A 407 32.41 14.19 8.99
CA SER A 407 33.38 13.09 8.97
C SER A 407 33.93 12.75 10.37
N GLY A 408 33.92 13.70 11.29
CA GLY A 408 34.30 13.52 12.70
C GLY A 408 33.16 13.13 13.64
N THR A 409 31.92 12.98 13.16
CA THR A 409 30.79 12.58 14.00
C THR A 409 30.90 11.09 14.36
N ASP A 410 31.43 10.80 15.55
CA ASP A 410 31.43 9.45 16.12
C ASP A 410 30.02 8.94 16.48
N LEU A 411 29.89 7.64 16.75
CA LEU A 411 28.60 7.03 17.07
C LEU A 411 27.94 7.67 18.30
N ASN A 412 28.69 7.98 19.35
CA ASN A 412 28.11 8.61 20.55
C ASN A 412 27.50 9.98 20.24
N THR A 413 28.15 10.77 19.40
CA THR A 413 27.66 12.07 18.96
C THR A 413 26.45 11.91 18.05
N TYR A 414 26.49 10.95 17.13
CA TYR A 414 25.35 10.61 16.29
C TYR A 414 24.11 10.25 17.12
N ILE A 415 24.27 9.38 18.12
CA ILE A 415 23.21 8.97 19.05
C ILE A 415 22.58 10.19 19.73
N ARG A 416 23.40 11.15 20.21
CA ARG A 416 22.89 12.38 20.84
C ARG A 416 22.09 13.26 19.88
N TYR A 417 22.38 13.22 18.58
CA TYR A 417 21.63 13.98 17.58
C TYR A 417 20.27 13.36 17.26
N VAL A 418 20.21 12.03 17.21
CA VAL A 418 19.02 11.30 16.71
C VAL A 418 18.08 10.82 17.81
N SER A 419 18.58 10.64 19.04
CA SER A 419 17.77 10.15 20.16
C SER A 419 16.86 11.22 20.79
#